data_AF-A0AAW8ALL0-F1
#
_entry.id   AF-A0AAW8ALL0-F1
#
_cell.length_a   1.000
_cell.length_b   1.000
_cell.length_c   1.000
_cell.angle_alpha   90.00
_cell.angle_beta   90.00
_cell.angle_gamma   90.00
#
_symmetry.space_group_name_H-M   'P 1'
#
loop_
_entity.id
_entity.type
_entity.pdbx_description
1 polymer ?
#
loop_
_entity_poly.entity_id
_entity_poly.type
_entity_poly.pdbx_seq_one_letter_code
_entity_poly.pdbx_strand_id
1 'polypeptide(L)' 'NFALKGFLKSEELAFEPIFEQAMKMAEAIKPMLADVGYMIHKAHLAGQNILFEGAQGTLLDIDHGTYPYVTSSNCVA' A
#
# COMPACT_ATOMS: atom_id res chain seq x y z
N ASN A 1 24.35 3.54 -0.07
CA ASN A 1 23.22 4.46 0.11
C ASN A 1 23.48 5.82 -0.57
N PHE A 2 23.42 5.86 -1.91
CA PHE A 2 23.74 7.09 -2.69
C PHE A 2 22.63 8.15 -2.58
N ALA A 3 21.36 7.73 -2.57
CA ALA A 3 20.23 8.66 -2.48
C ALA A 3 20.23 9.46 -1.17
N LEU A 4 20.39 8.81 -0.01
CA LEU A 4 20.34 9.50 1.30
C LEU A 4 21.62 10.31 1.57
N LYS A 5 22.80 9.68 1.54
CA LYS A 5 24.06 10.38 1.85
C LYS A 5 24.53 11.32 0.73
N GLY A 6 24.32 10.93 -0.52
CA GLY A 6 24.84 11.65 -1.69
C GLY A 6 23.97 12.83 -2.08
N PHE A 7 22.72 12.57 -2.43
CA PHE A 7 21.80 13.59 -2.94
C PHE A 7 21.08 14.35 -1.81
N LEU A 8 20.45 13.63 -0.89
CA LEU A 8 19.63 14.21 0.18
C LEU A 8 20.45 14.72 1.38
N LYS A 9 21.76 14.43 1.42
CA LYS A 9 22.69 14.78 2.51
C LYS A 9 22.16 14.38 3.90
N SER A 10 21.42 13.29 3.99
CA SER A 10 20.83 12.80 5.23
C SER A 10 21.63 11.66 5.85
N GLU A 11 21.35 11.39 7.11
CA GLU A 11 21.85 10.20 7.79
C GLU A 11 21.30 8.92 7.14
N GLU A 12 22.06 7.84 7.28
CA GLU A 12 21.66 6.53 6.81
C GLU A 12 20.86 5.80 7.87
N LEU A 13 19.83 5.08 7.43
CA LEU A 13 19.00 4.26 8.29
C LEU A 13 19.73 2.95 8.61
N ALA A 14 19.76 2.58 9.90
CA ALA A 14 20.26 1.29 10.35
C ALA A 14 19.26 0.19 9.99
N PHE A 15 19.75 -0.89 9.37
CA PHE A 15 18.92 -2.01 8.93
C PHE A 15 18.29 -2.78 10.09
N GLU A 16 19.10 -3.21 11.07
CA GLU A 16 18.69 -4.11 12.14
C GLU A 16 17.42 -3.67 12.90
N PRO A 17 17.32 -2.42 13.40
CA PRO A 17 16.12 -1.99 14.13
C PRO A 17 14.87 -1.98 13.24
N ILE A 18 15.00 -1.67 11.95
CA ILE A 18 13.86 -1.70 11.00
C ILE A 18 13.40 -3.13 10.79
N PHE A 19 14.36 -4.05 10.59
CA PHE A 19 14.08 -5.46 10.39
C PHE A 19 13.40 -6.08 11.60
N GLU A 20 13.97 -5.91 12.80
CA GLU A 20 13.40 -6.45 14.04
C GLU A 20 11.99 -5.92 14.29
N GLN A 21 11.77 -4.62 14.08
CA GLN A 21 10.46 -4.01 14.27
C GLN A 21 9.43 -4.55 13.27
N ALA A 22 9.80 -4.68 11.99
CA ALA A 22 8.93 -5.23 10.95
C ALA A 22 8.58 -6.70 11.24
N MET A 23 9.56 -7.51 11.63
CA MET A 23 9.34 -8.93 11.96
C MET A 23 8.48 -9.11 13.19
N LYS A 24 8.60 -8.23 14.20
CA LYS A 24 7.69 -8.22 15.36
C LYS A 24 6.24 -7.96 14.95
N MET A 25 5.98 -7.05 13.99
CA MET A 25 4.64 -6.81 13.47
C MET A 25 4.13 -7.97 12.61
N ALA A 26 5.02 -8.66 11.89
CA ALA A 26 4.68 -9.78 11.03
C ALA A 26 3.98 -10.92 11.79
N GLU A 27 4.34 -11.16 13.06
CA GLU A 27 3.68 -12.17 13.90
C GLU A 27 2.18 -11.90 14.09
N ALA A 28 1.78 -10.63 14.18
CA ALA A 28 0.37 -10.25 14.29
C ALA A 28 -0.35 -10.27 12.92
N ILE A 29 0.36 -9.96 11.83
CA ILE A 29 -0.21 -9.86 10.48
C ILE A 29 -0.37 -11.23 9.83
N LYS A 30 0.56 -12.16 10.07
CA LYS A 30 0.61 -13.46 9.40
C LYS A 30 -0.69 -14.28 9.47
N PRO A 31 -1.43 -14.33 10.59
CA PRO A 31 -2.71 -15.04 10.65
C PRO A 31 -3.82 -14.41 9.80
N MET A 32 -3.68 -13.14 9.37
CA MET A 32 -4.65 -12.42 8.54
C MET A 32 -4.38 -12.57 7.04
N LEU A 33 -3.30 -13.25 6.63
CA LEU A 33 -2.98 -13.49 5.23
C LEU A 33 -4.00 -14.41 4.57
N ALA A 34 -4.45 -14.05 3.37
CA ALA A 34 -5.39 -14.83 2.60
C ALA A 34 -5.20 -14.63 1.08
N ASP A 35 -5.70 -15.57 0.28
CA ASP A 35 -5.89 -15.37 -1.15
C ASP A 35 -7.13 -14.51 -1.39
N VAL A 36 -6.93 -13.19 -1.27
CA VAL A 36 -8.02 -12.20 -1.33
C VAL A 36 -8.72 -12.22 -2.69
N GLY A 37 -7.97 -12.39 -3.79
CA GLY A 37 -8.53 -12.43 -5.14
C GLY A 37 -9.49 -13.62 -5.32
N TYR A 38 -9.07 -14.81 -4.88
CA TYR A 38 -9.93 -15.99 -4.91
C TYR A 38 -11.16 -15.84 -4.00
N MET A 39 -11.00 -15.25 -2.81
CA MET A 39 -12.11 -15.02 -1.88
C MET A 39 -13.16 -14.07 -2.45
N ILE A 40 -12.74 -12.93 -3.02
CA ILE A 40 -13.64 -11.97 -3.69
C ILE A 40 -14.39 -12.66 -4.84
N HIS A 41 -13.68 -13.42 -5.67
CA HIS A 41 -14.29 -14.14 -6.79
C HIS A 41 -15.36 -15.14 -6.33
N LYS A 42 -15.09 -15.92 -5.28
CA LYS A 42 -16.09 -16.84 -4.72
C LYS A 42 -17.29 -16.13 -4.11
N ALA A 43 -17.08 -15.02 -3.40
CA ALA A 43 -18.17 -14.23 -2.84
C ALA A 43 -19.08 -13.66 -3.94
N HIS A 44 -18.49 -13.19 -5.04
CA HIS A 44 -19.22 -12.74 -6.23
C HIS A 44 -20.06 -13.86 -6.85
N LEU A 45 -19.48 -15.05 -7.07
CA LEU A 45 -20.22 -16.20 -7.61
C LEU A 45 -21.35 -16.69 -6.69
N ALA A 46 -21.20 -16.51 -5.37
CA ALA A 46 -22.24 -16.83 -4.39
C ALA A 46 -23.35 -15.75 -4.29
N GLY A 47 -23.28 -14.69 -5.11
CA GLY A 47 -24.28 -13.61 -5.11
C GLY A 47 -24.20 -12.71 -3.87
N GLN A 48 -23.06 -12.65 -3.20
CA GLN A 48 -22.88 -11.80 -2.03
C GLN A 48 -22.64 -10.34 -2.43
N ASN A 49 -23.03 -9.42 -1.54
CA ASN A 49 -22.73 -8.00 -1.70
C ASN A 49 -21.27 -7.73 -1.33
N ILE A 50 -20.55 -7.02 -2.21
CA ILE A 50 -19.15 -6.63 -2.02
C ILE A 50 -19.07 -5.10 -2.12
N LEU A 51 -18.47 -4.47 -1.12
CA LEU A 51 -18.19 -3.03 -1.11
C LEU A 51 -16.68 -2.83 -1.30
N PHE A 52 -16.31 -2.07 -2.33
CA PHE A 52 -14.95 -1.58 -2.52
C PHE A 52 -14.85 -0.17 -1.96
N GLU A 53 -14.05 0.00 -0.90
CA GLU A 53 -13.80 1.30 -0.28
C GLU A 53 -12.62 1.98 -1.00
N GLY A 54 -12.90 3.08 -1.70
CA GLY A 54 -11.88 3.85 -2.43
C GLY A 54 -11.14 4.83 -1.53
N ALA A 55 -9.87 5.07 -1.85
CA ALA A 55 -9.06 6.17 -1.34
C ALA A 55 -8.03 6.58 -2.41
N GLN A 56 -7.62 7.83 -2.55
CA GLN A 56 -8.13 9.07 -1.99
C GLN A 56 -9.35 9.57 -2.80
N GLY A 57 -9.28 10.77 -3.40
CA GLY A 57 -10.32 11.29 -4.28
C GLY A 57 -9.81 11.47 -5.71
N THR A 58 -10.70 11.47 -6.70
CA THR A 58 -10.36 11.51 -8.14
C THR A 58 -9.37 12.60 -8.53
N LEU A 59 -9.44 13.80 -7.94
CA LEU A 59 -8.53 14.91 -8.27
C LEU A 59 -7.09 14.70 -7.75
N LEU A 60 -6.88 13.69 -6.91
CA LEU A 60 -5.58 13.24 -6.43
C LEU A 60 -5.08 12.00 -7.18
N ASP A 61 -5.81 11.50 -8.17
CA ASP A 61 -5.40 10.36 -8.99
C ASP A 61 -4.08 10.63 -9.72
N ILE A 62 -3.22 9.61 -9.84
CA ILE A 62 -1.92 9.76 -10.50
C ILE A 62 -2.02 10.15 -12.00
N ASP A 63 -3.05 9.68 -12.70
CA ASP A 63 -3.23 9.88 -14.14
C ASP A 63 -4.24 11.01 -14.45
N HIS A 64 -5.29 11.13 -13.62
CA HIS A 64 -6.43 12.01 -13.87
C HIS A 64 -6.53 13.19 -12.91
N GLY A 65 -5.63 13.26 -11.91
CA GLY A 65 -5.57 14.34 -10.95
C GLY A 65 -4.78 15.54 -11.44
N THR A 66 -4.58 16.50 -10.55
CA THR A 66 -3.83 17.73 -10.82
C THR A 66 -2.31 17.50 -10.71
N TYR A 67 -1.76 16.64 -11.58
CA TYR A 67 -0.34 16.30 -11.58
C TYR A 67 0.54 17.58 -11.62
N PRO A 68 1.63 17.68 -10.83
CA PRO A 68 2.22 16.65 -9.96
C PRO A 68 1.68 16.64 -8.51
N TYR A 69 0.66 17.43 -8.19
CA TYR A 69 0.10 17.53 -6.83
C TYR A 69 -0.98 16.45 -6.61
N VAL A 70 -0.57 15.20 -6.76
CA VAL A 70 -1.42 13.99 -6.74
C VAL A 70 -0.81 12.93 -5.83
N THR A 71 -1.59 11.89 -5.52
CA THR A 71 -1.06 10.66 -4.93
C THR A 71 -0.32 9.82 -5.99
N SER A 72 0.35 8.76 -5.55
CA SER A 72 1.07 7.84 -6.43
C SER A 72 0.26 6.62 -6.85
N SER A 73 -1.07 6.67 -6.76
CA SER A 73 -1.97 5.56 -7.09
C SER A 73 -3.23 6.04 -7.80
N ASN A 74 -4.00 5.10 -8.35
CA ASN A 74 -5.29 5.41 -8.92
C ASN A 74 -6.36 5.51 -7.82
N CYS A 75 -7.21 6.51 -7.95
CA CYS A 75 -8.37 6.77 -7.08
C CYS A 75 -9.70 6.59 -7.84
N VAL A 76 -9.65 6.38 -9.15
CA VAL A 76 -10.81 6.15 -10.00
C VAL A 76 -11.29 4.69 -9.93
N ALA A 77 -12.58 4.49 -10.18
CA ALA A 77 -13.25 3.18 -10.19
C ALA A 77 -13.23 2.52 -11.59
#